data_AF-A0A1J6HCR5-F1
#
_entry.id   AF-A0A1J6HCR5-F1
#
_cell.length_a   1.000
_cell.length_b   1.000
_cell.length_c   1.000
_cell.angle_alpha   90.00
_cell.angle_beta   90.00
_cell.angle_gamma   90.00
#
_symmetry.space_group_name_H-M   'P 1'
#
loop_
_entity.id
_entity.type
_entity.pdbx_description
1 polymer ?
#
loop_
_entity_poly.entity_id
_entity_poly.type
_entity_poly.pdbx_seq_one_letter_code
_entity_poly.pdbx_strand_id
1 'polypeptide(L)'
;MIQSALFFIFGVLVTVFVVVLLGPSVWRRAFFLARRQVQAELPITLAEIRADRDGLRAEHAVAVSRQEQLLKLERHKNAEQKVTLARQYEELKRIPLLEESQAEIEKQLEEHERVTKEAETARDTALEKAEILQAELERMQSHYGALEGLADTLRIEISGSETEYSRLTNEMTEMRRDRKEAAARYNEVSTQLTSAQTELKSEKRRNGELQQKLEKLISELSDAQEKIERYSRKNAGASDSPELAEIERENAALREEMAVLAARMVAATAEKEGPESPIHSILEAAEKSDAGKDKKSGSKSLARRIRDLQ
;
A
#
# COMPACT_ATOMS: atom_id res chain seq x y z
N MET A 1 69.07 -113.79 -136.61
CA MET A 1 68.59 -112.40 -136.85
C MET A 1 67.11 -112.36 -137.25
N ILE A 2 66.61 -113.20 -138.16
CA ILE A 2 65.20 -113.19 -138.60
C ILE A 2 64.20 -113.67 -137.52
N GLN A 3 64.58 -114.67 -136.71
CA GLN A 3 63.72 -115.23 -135.66
C GLN A 3 63.31 -114.19 -134.59
N SER A 4 64.25 -113.32 -134.19
CA SER A 4 63.99 -112.26 -133.21
C SER A 4 63.02 -111.19 -133.74
N ALA A 5 63.12 -110.85 -135.04
CA ALA A 5 62.23 -109.90 -135.69
C ALA A 5 60.79 -110.45 -135.80
N LEU A 6 60.63 -111.76 -136.05
CA LEU A 6 59.31 -112.41 -136.12
C LEU A 6 58.60 -112.43 -134.77
N PHE A 7 59.30 -112.75 -133.67
CA PHE A 7 58.73 -112.64 -132.32
C PHE A 7 58.37 -111.21 -131.94
N PHE A 8 59.15 -110.22 -132.39
CA PHE A 8 58.83 -108.81 -132.16
C PHE A 8 57.56 -108.38 -132.91
N ILE A 9 57.46 -108.67 -134.21
CA ILE A 9 56.27 -108.35 -135.01
C ILE A 9 55.03 -109.08 -134.47
N PHE A 10 55.17 -110.37 -134.11
CA PHE A 10 54.08 -111.13 -133.51
C PHE A 10 53.67 -110.57 -132.14
N GLY A 11 54.63 -110.16 -131.30
CA GLY A 11 54.34 -109.50 -130.03
C GLY A 11 53.61 -108.17 -130.20
N VAL A 12 54.00 -107.36 -131.20
CA VAL A 12 53.31 -106.12 -131.56
C VAL A 12 51.89 -106.43 -132.07
N LEU A 13 51.73 -107.45 -132.91
CA LEU A 13 50.43 -107.84 -133.43
C LEU A 13 49.48 -108.30 -132.31
N VAL A 14 49.99 -109.11 -131.36
CA VAL A 14 49.21 -109.59 -130.21
C VAL A 14 48.82 -108.43 -129.28
N THR A 15 49.73 -107.51 -128.99
CA THR A 15 49.41 -106.33 -128.15
C THR A 15 48.40 -105.41 -128.82
N VAL A 16 48.54 -105.13 -130.11
CA VAL A 16 47.56 -104.35 -130.87
C VAL A 16 46.21 -105.07 -130.90
N PHE A 17 46.20 -106.39 -131.13
CA PHE A 17 44.97 -107.18 -131.12
C PHE A 17 44.26 -107.12 -129.76
N VAL A 18 45.01 -107.24 -128.65
CA VAL A 18 44.47 -107.14 -127.28
C VAL A 18 43.92 -105.73 -127.00
N VAL A 19 44.60 -104.67 -127.41
CA VAL A 19 44.13 -103.28 -127.25
C VAL A 19 42.86 -103.02 -128.06
N VAL A 20 42.79 -103.52 -129.30
CA VAL A 20 41.60 -103.38 -130.15
C VAL A 20 40.42 -104.17 -129.60
N LEU A 21 40.66 -105.32 -128.97
CA LEU A 21 39.61 -106.17 -128.41
C LEU A 21 39.10 -105.64 -127.05
N LEU A 22 39.99 -105.16 -126.18
CA LEU A 22 39.62 -104.66 -124.84
C LEU A 22 39.26 -103.17 -124.81
N GLY A 23 39.84 -102.36 -125.70
CA GLY A 23 39.64 -100.91 -125.74
C GLY A 23 38.16 -100.49 -125.78
N PRO A 24 37.33 -101.05 -126.69
CA PRO A 24 35.91 -100.72 -126.78
C PRO A 24 35.11 -101.05 -125.50
N SER A 25 35.48 -102.11 -124.78
CA SER A 25 34.79 -102.55 -123.57
C SER A 25 35.10 -101.63 -122.39
N VAL A 26 36.39 -101.31 -122.19
CA VAL A 26 36.83 -100.41 -121.11
C VAL A 26 36.28 -99.00 -121.33
N TRP A 27 36.28 -98.51 -122.59
CA TRP A 27 35.76 -97.18 -122.92
C TRP A 27 34.25 -97.08 -122.67
N ARG A 28 33.46 -98.10 -123.05
CA ARG A 28 32.02 -98.14 -122.77
C ARG A 28 31.72 -98.08 -121.27
N ARG A 29 32.48 -98.81 -120.45
CA ARG A 29 32.25 -98.85 -118.99
C ARG A 29 32.66 -97.56 -118.29
N ALA A 30 33.78 -96.97 -118.70
CA ALA A 30 34.22 -95.66 -118.21
C ALA A 30 33.20 -94.56 -118.54
N PHE A 31 32.68 -94.56 -119.78
CA PHE A 31 31.68 -93.57 -120.21
C PHE A 31 30.35 -93.72 -119.47
N PHE A 32 29.92 -94.95 -119.16
CA PHE A 32 28.69 -95.17 -118.37
C PHE A 32 28.82 -94.65 -116.94
N LEU A 33 29.95 -94.92 -116.27
CA LEU A 33 30.20 -94.43 -114.91
C LEU A 33 30.33 -92.90 -114.87
N ALA A 34 31.06 -92.31 -115.83
CA ALA A 34 31.17 -90.86 -115.97
C ALA A 34 29.80 -90.24 -116.24
N ARG A 35 28.99 -90.81 -117.14
CA ARG A 35 27.64 -90.33 -117.43
C ARG A 35 26.72 -90.43 -116.21
N ARG A 36 26.82 -91.50 -115.41
CA ARG A 36 26.02 -91.67 -114.19
C ARG A 36 26.43 -90.70 -113.08
N GLN A 37 27.73 -90.39 -112.95
CA GLN A 37 28.22 -89.37 -112.00
C GLN A 37 27.78 -87.97 -112.42
N VAL A 38 27.97 -87.61 -113.69
CA VAL A 38 27.56 -86.32 -114.23
C VAL A 38 26.04 -86.13 -114.14
N GLN A 39 25.24 -87.20 -114.33
CA GLN A 39 23.79 -87.17 -114.15
C GLN A 39 23.34 -87.04 -112.68
N ALA A 40 24.19 -87.38 -111.71
CA ALA A 40 23.87 -87.23 -110.29
C ALA A 40 24.23 -85.84 -109.75
N GLU A 41 25.20 -85.17 -110.37
CA GLU A 41 25.69 -83.86 -109.94
C GLU A 41 25.12 -82.68 -110.74
N LEU A 42 24.62 -82.92 -111.96
CA LEU A 42 24.07 -81.86 -112.81
C LEU A 42 22.56 -82.00 -113.01
N PRO A 43 21.81 -80.88 -112.97
CA PRO A 43 20.38 -80.89 -113.27
C PRO A 43 20.19 -81.21 -114.76
N ILE A 44 19.69 -82.40 -115.06
CA ILE A 44 19.46 -82.85 -116.44
C ILE A 44 18.04 -82.52 -116.93
N THR A 45 17.16 -82.08 -116.02
CA THR A 45 15.80 -81.66 -116.37
C THR A 45 15.64 -80.14 -116.32
N LEU A 46 14.86 -79.61 -117.26
CA LEU A 46 14.52 -78.19 -117.30
C LEU A 46 13.66 -77.74 -116.11
N ALA A 47 13.01 -78.69 -115.40
CA ALA A 47 12.29 -78.43 -114.16
C ALA A 47 13.25 -78.16 -112.98
N GLU A 48 14.32 -78.94 -112.82
CA GLU A 48 15.34 -78.75 -111.79
C GLU A 48 16.09 -77.42 -111.97
N ILE A 49 16.49 -77.06 -113.20
CA ILE A 49 17.15 -75.77 -113.48
C ILE A 49 16.25 -74.58 -113.11
N ARG A 50 14.93 -74.71 -113.35
CA ARG A 50 13.96 -73.68 -112.94
C ARG A 50 13.81 -73.62 -111.42
N ALA A 51 13.81 -74.77 -110.75
CA ALA A 51 13.75 -74.85 -109.29
C ALA A 51 14.99 -74.22 -108.62
N ASP A 52 16.20 -74.48 -109.13
CA ASP A 52 17.43 -73.86 -108.61
C ASP A 52 17.44 -72.35 -108.81
N ARG A 53 17.04 -71.89 -110.00
CA ARG A 53 16.91 -70.45 -110.29
C ARG A 53 15.89 -69.78 -109.38
N ASP A 54 14.74 -70.40 -109.19
CA ASP A 54 13.69 -69.85 -108.34
C ASP A 54 14.07 -69.99 -106.84
N GLY A 55 14.88 -70.98 -106.47
CA GLY A 55 15.53 -71.14 -105.17
C GLY A 55 16.54 -70.03 -104.87
N LEU A 56 17.47 -69.74 -105.79
CA LEU A 56 18.40 -68.62 -105.67
C LEU A 56 17.65 -67.28 -105.55
N ARG A 57 16.56 -67.10 -106.31
CA ARG A 57 15.69 -65.91 -106.16
C ARG A 57 15.07 -65.83 -104.77
N ALA A 58 14.62 -66.96 -104.21
CA ALA A 58 14.08 -67.00 -102.87
C ALA A 58 15.14 -66.70 -101.81
N GLU A 59 16.34 -67.28 -101.91
CA GLU A 59 17.46 -66.99 -101.01
C GLU A 59 17.86 -65.52 -101.04
N HIS A 60 17.99 -64.94 -102.24
CA HIS A 60 18.25 -63.51 -102.38
C HIS A 60 17.11 -62.66 -101.82
N ALA A 61 15.85 -63.03 -102.06
CA ALA A 61 14.69 -62.31 -101.51
C ALA A 61 14.67 -62.37 -99.97
N VAL A 62 14.98 -63.52 -99.37
CA VAL A 62 15.08 -63.68 -97.91
C VAL A 62 16.26 -62.88 -97.35
N ALA A 63 17.43 -62.91 -98.01
CA ALA A 63 18.59 -62.14 -97.59
C ALA A 63 18.33 -60.62 -97.64
N VAL A 64 17.70 -60.13 -98.71
CA VAL A 64 17.30 -58.73 -98.87
C VAL A 64 16.27 -58.36 -97.81
N SER A 65 15.22 -59.17 -97.61
CA SER A 65 14.21 -58.90 -96.57
C SER A 65 14.81 -58.85 -95.16
N ARG A 66 15.76 -59.75 -94.84
CA ARG A 66 16.48 -59.76 -93.57
C ARG A 66 17.32 -58.49 -93.40
N GLN A 67 18.03 -58.06 -94.44
CA GLN A 67 18.79 -56.81 -94.42
C GLN A 67 17.88 -55.58 -94.27
N GLU A 68 16.75 -55.55 -94.96
CA GLU A 68 15.74 -54.50 -94.81
C GLU A 68 15.17 -54.45 -93.39
N GLN A 69 14.90 -55.59 -92.77
CA GLN A 69 14.44 -55.67 -91.38
C GLN A 69 15.50 -55.12 -90.41
N LEU A 70 16.76 -55.53 -90.56
CA LEU A 70 17.86 -55.01 -89.74
C LEU A 70 18.02 -53.50 -89.92
N LEU A 71 17.95 -53.01 -91.16
CA LEU A 71 18.03 -51.59 -91.47
C LEU A 71 16.86 -50.81 -90.88
N LYS A 72 15.64 -51.38 -90.86
CA LYS A 72 14.49 -50.79 -90.16
C LYS A 72 14.74 -50.72 -88.65
N LEU A 73 15.21 -51.80 -88.03
CA LEU A 73 15.52 -51.82 -86.59
C LEU A 73 16.58 -50.78 -86.22
N GLU A 74 17.67 -50.68 -86.99
CA GLU A 74 18.71 -49.68 -86.76
C GLU A 74 18.21 -48.25 -86.99
N ARG A 75 17.34 -48.02 -87.98
CA ARG A 75 16.67 -46.72 -88.15
C ARG A 75 15.76 -46.37 -86.98
N HIS A 76 15.00 -47.33 -86.45
CA HIS A 76 14.18 -47.13 -85.26
C HIS A 76 15.03 -46.78 -84.04
N LYS A 77 16.10 -47.55 -83.77
CA LYS A 77 17.04 -47.25 -82.67
C LYS A 77 17.69 -45.88 -82.83
N ASN A 78 18.12 -45.52 -84.05
CA ASN A 78 18.72 -44.21 -84.31
C ASN A 78 17.72 -43.06 -84.08
N ALA A 79 16.46 -43.25 -84.48
CA ALA A 79 15.39 -42.28 -84.22
C ALA A 79 15.12 -42.14 -82.72
N GLU A 80 15.05 -43.23 -81.97
CA GLU A 80 14.91 -43.22 -80.52
C GLU A 80 16.07 -42.49 -79.83
N GLN A 81 17.31 -42.81 -80.20
CA GLN A 81 18.51 -42.15 -79.68
C GLN A 81 18.52 -40.64 -79.97
N LYS A 82 18.06 -40.22 -81.14
CA LYS A 82 17.93 -38.80 -81.47
C LYS A 82 16.89 -38.11 -80.60
N VAL A 83 15.77 -38.77 -80.31
CA VAL A 83 14.74 -38.23 -79.41
C VAL A 83 15.29 -38.12 -77.98
N THR A 84 16.02 -39.13 -77.49
CA THR A 84 16.63 -39.06 -76.15
C THR A 84 17.70 -37.96 -76.07
N LEU A 85 18.55 -37.82 -77.09
CA LEU A 85 19.55 -36.75 -77.15
C LEU A 85 18.89 -35.37 -77.21
N ALA A 86 17.79 -35.21 -77.96
CA ALA A 86 17.06 -33.96 -78.00
C ALA A 86 16.49 -33.59 -76.62
N ARG A 87 15.91 -34.55 -75.89
CA ARG A 87 15.43 -34.35 -74.51
C ARG A 87 16.55 -33.98 -73.55
N GLN A 88 17.68 -34.69 -73.60
CA GLN A 88 18.85 -34.39 -72.76
C GLN A 88 19.42 -33.00 -73.07
N TYR A 89 19.43 -32.59 -74.35
CA TYR A 89 19.87 -31.26 -74.75
C TYR A 89 18.91 -30.16 -74.26
N GLU A 90 17.61 -30.42 -74.23
CA GLU A 90 16.63 -29.52 -73.61
C GLU A 90 16.83 -29.40 -72.10
N GLU A 91 17.16 -30.50 -71.40
CA GLU A 91 17.50 -30.48 -69.98
C GLU A 91 18.78 -29.68 -69.71
N LEU A 92 19.84 -29.91 -70.50
CA LEU A 92 21.09 -29.16 -70.43
C LEU A 92 20.88 -27.66 -70.63
N LYS A 93 19.96 -27.27 -71.53
CA LYS A 93 19.59 -25.86 -71.74
C LYS A 93 18.91 -25.21 -70.53
N ARG A 94 18.29 -25.99 -69.63
CA ARG A 94 17.66 -25.46 -68.41
C ARG A 94 18.65 -25.20 -67.28
N ILE A 95 19.80 -25.89 -67.28
CA ILE A 95 20.86 -25.72 -66.27
C ILE A 95 21.28 -24.26 -66.09
N PRO A 96 21.63 -23.47 -67.14
CA PRO A 96 22.06 -22.08 -66.94
C PRO A 96 20.96 -21.19 -66.34
N LEU A 97 19.68 -21.45 -66.65
CA LEU A 97 18.56 -20.73 -66.05
C LEU A 97 18.43 -21.06 -64.56
N LEU A 98 18.67 -22.32 -64.19
CA LEU A 98 18.68 -22.75 -62.79
C LEU A 98 19.88 -22.15 -62.04
N GLU A 99 21.07 -22.13 -62.65
CA GLU A 99 22.26 -21.49 -62.09
C GLU A 99 22.05 -19.98 -61.88
N GLU A 100 21.40 -19.29 -62.82
CA GLU A 100 21.03 -17.88 -62.67
C GLU A 100 20.05 -17.68 -61.51
N SER A 101 19.01 -18.51 -61.41
CA SER A 101 18.05 -18.45 -60.29
C SER A 101 18.71 -18.77 -58.94
N GLN A 102 19.66 -19.70 -58.90
CA GLN A 102 20.43 -20.03 -57.69
C GLN A 102 21.30 -18.85 -57.27
N ALA A 103 22.01 -18.23 -58.21
CA ALA A 103 22.81 -17.04 -57.93
C ALA A 103 21.96 -15.86 -57.47
N GLU A 104 20.73 -15.71 -57.98
CA GLU A 104 19.79 -14.69 -57.51
C GLU A 104 19.30 -14.98 -56.07
N ILE A 105 18.96 -16.23 -55.77
CA ILE A 105 18.57 -16.66 -54.42
C ILE A 105 19.71 -16.49 -53.43
N GLU A 106 20.94 -16.83 -53.80
CA GLU A 106 22.13 -16.63 -52.96
C GLU A 106 22.35 -15.15 -52.65
N LYS A 107 22.21 -14.26 -53.65
CA LYS A 107 22.29 -12.80 -53.43
C LYS A 107 21.19 -12.30 -52.49
N GLN A 108 19.95 -12.77 -52.68
CA GLN A 108 18.84 -12.41 -51.79
C GLN A 108 19.08 -12.92 -50.36
N LEU A 109 19.62 -14.13 -50.21
CA LEU A 109 19.95 -14.69 -48.91
C LEU A 109 21.05 -13.88 -48.22
N GLU A 110 22.11 -13.50 -48.93
CA GLU A 110 23.15 -12.62 -48.40
C GLU A 110 22.60 -11.25 -47.98
N GLU A 111 21.71 -10.65 -48.77
CA GLU A 111 21.06 -9.39 -48.43
C GLU A 111 20.18 -9.52 -47.17
N HIS A 112 19.36 -10.57 -47.08
CA HIS A 112 18.56 -10.86 -45.90
C HIS A 112 19.42 -11.15 -44.66
N GLU A 113 20.53 -11.85 -44.79
CA GLU A 113 21.48 -12.07 -43.70
C GLU A 113 22.13 -10.77 -43.22
N ARG A 114 22.40 -9.83 -44.13
CA ARG A 114 22.93 -8.51 -43.75
C ARG A 114 21.87 -7.69 -43.01
N VAL A 115 20.65 -7.63 -43.53
CA VAL A 115 19.53 -6.91 -42.89
C VAL A 115 19.20 -7.50 -41.53
N THR A 116 19.22 -8.83 -41.37
CA THR A 116 18.98 -9.48 -40.07
C THR A 116 20.09 -9.18 -39.07
N LYS A 117 21.37 -9.23 -39.47
CA LYS A 117 22.49 -8.82 -38.59
C LYS A 117 22.39 -7.35 -38.18
N GLU A 118 22.04 -6.47 -39.11
CA GLU A 118 21.81 -5.05 -38.82
C GLU A 118 20.63 -4.86 -37.85
N ALA A 119 19.53 -5.60 -38.05
CA ALA A 119 18.38 -5.57 -37.14
C ALA A 119 18.71 -6.14 -35.75
N GLU A 120 19.54 -7.19 -35.66
CA GLU A 120 20.01 -7.75 -34.39
C GLU A 120 20.86 -6.74 -33.62
N THR A 121 21.84 -6.11 -34.27
CA THR A 121 22.67 -5.07 -33.62
C THR A 121 21.84 -3.85 -33.21
N ALA A 122 20.86 -3.43 -34.03
CA ALA A 122 19.93 -2.36 -33.69
C ALA A 122 19.04 -2.74 -32.50
N ARG A 123 18.56 -4.00 -32.44
CA ARG A 123 17.80 -4.53 -31.30
C ARG A 123 18.65 -4.52 -30.03
N ASP A 124 19.87 -5.01 -30.09
CA ASP A 124 20.74 -5.12 -28.90
C ASP A 124 21.08 -3.74 -28.34
N THR A 125 21.41 -2.77 -29.21
CA THR A 125 21.61 -1.39 -28.77
C THR A 125 20.34 -0.73 -28.23
N ALA A 126 19.16 -1.11 -28.73
CA ALA A 126 17.89 -0.63 -28.19
C ALA A 126 17.58 -1.25 -26.82
N LEU A 127 17.91 -2.53 -26.61
CA LEU A 127 17.79 -3.21 -25.32
C LEU A 127 18.71 -2.58 -24.27
N GLU A 128 19.98 -2.33 -24.59
CA GLU A 128 20.91 -1.62 -23.70
C GLU A 128 20.37 -0.24 -23.29
N LYS A 129 19.83 0.54 -24.25
CA LYS A 129 19.20 1.83 -23.95
C LYS A 129 17.97 1.69 -23.07
N ALA A 130 17.15 0.66 -23.30
CA ALA A 130 15.97 0.41 -22.48
C ALA A 130 16.34 0.05 -21.04
N GLU A 131 17.39 -0.75 -20.83
CA GLU A 131 17.93 -1.08 -19.50
C GLU A 131 18.44 0.17 -18.77
N ILE A 132 19.16 1.06 -19.46
CA ILE A 132 19.63 2.33 -18.89
C ILE A 132 18.45 3.20 -18.47
N LEU A 133 17.43 3.34 -19.33
CA LEU A 133 16.23 4.12 -19.02
C LEU A 133 15.42 3.51 -17.87
N GLN A 134 15.34 2.18 -17.77
CA GLN A 134 14.71 1.51 -16.63
C GLN A 134 15.47 1.81 -15.33
N ALA A 135 16.79 1.70 -15.33
CA ALA A 135 17.60 2.03 -14.16
C ALA A 135 17.47 3.51 -13.75
N GLU A 136 17.36 4.44 -14.71
CA GLU A 136 17.09 5.85 -14.43
C GLU A 136 15.69 6.08 -13.85
N LEU A 137 14.69 5.37 -14.38
CA LEU A 137 13.31 5.44 -13.91
C LEU A 137 13.20 4.91 -12.47
N GLU A 138 13.85 3.79 -12.16
CA GLU A 138 13.93 3.25 -10.79
C GLU A 138 14.63 4.23 -9.83
N ARG A 139 15.73 4.86 -10.26
CA ARG A 139 16.40 5.91 -9.47
C ARG A 139 15.46 7.09 -9.20
N MET A 140 14.78 7.59 -10.24
CA MET A 140 13.81 8.67 -10.10
C MET A 140 12.66 8.29 -9.15
N GLN A 141 12.11 7.07 -9.28
CA GLN A 141 11.08 6.56 -8.37
C GLN A 141 11.57 6.50 -6.92
N SER A 142 12.80 6.05 -6.69
CA SER A 142 13.39 6.06 -5.34
C SER A 142 13.52 7.47 -4.76
N HIS A 143 13.89 8.44 -5.60
CA HIS A 143 13.96 9.86 -5.22
C HIS A 143 12.57 10.43 -4.92
N TYR A 144 11.56 10.11 -5.73
CA TYR A 144 10.17 10.50 -5.48
C TYR A 144 9.66 9.92 -4.15
N GLY A 145 9.90 8.64 -3.88
CA GLY A 145 9.52 8.02 -2.60
C GLY A 145 10.23 8.65 -1.41
N ALA A 146 11.51 9.03 -1.55
CA ALA A 146 12.22 9.75 -0.51
C ALA A 146 11.67 11.17 -0.26
N LEU A 147 11.33 11.90 -1.34
CA LEU A 147 10.70 13.22 -1.25
C LEU A 147 9.30 13.15 -0.63
N GLU A 148 8.52 12.12 -0.98
CA GLU A 148 7.20 11.86 -0.39
C GLU A 148 7.33 11.58 1.12
N GLY A 149 8.28 10.73 1.54
CA GLY A 149 8.57 10.49 2.95
C GLY A 149 8.99 11.75 3.72
N LEU A 150 9.77 12.65 3.09
CA LEU A 150 10.10 13.95 3.68
C LEU A 150 8.87 14.85 3.79
N ALA A 151 8.00 14.88 2.78
CA ALA A 151 6.77 15.66 2.80
C ALA A 151 5.81 15.18 3.91
N ASP A 152 5.68 13.87 4.10
CA ASP A 152 4.90 13.29 5.20
C ASP A 152 5.49 13.63 6.57
N THR A 153 6.83 13.59 6.70
CA THR A 153 7.52 13.98 7.94
C THR A 153 7.25 15.46 8.27
N LEU A 154 7.42 16.35 7.29
CA LEU A 154 7.12 17.77 7.45
C LEU A 154 5.65 18.02 7.78
N ARG A 155 4.73 17.25 7.19
CA ARG A 155 3.29 17.34 7.49
C ARG A 155 2.99 16.95 8.94
N ILE A 156 3.64 15.91 9.45
CA ILE A 156 3.55 15.50 10.85
C ILE A 156 4.09 16.62 11.75
N GLU A 157 5.27 17.16 11.45
CA GLU A 157 5.87 18.27 12.22
C GLU A 157 4.97 19.51 12.24
N ILE A 158 4.39 19.90 11.10
CA ILE A 158 3.44 21.02 11.02
C ILE A 158 2.24 20.74 11.92
N SER A 159 1.63 19.55 11.83
CA SER A 159 0.48 19.21 12.67
C SER A 159 0.82 19.18 14.16
N GLY A 160 2.03 18.72 14.52
CA GLY A 160 2.55 18.77 15.87
C GLY A 160 2.69 20.22 16.35
N SER A 161 3.33 21.07 15.56
CA SER A 161 3.49 22.48 15.88
C SER A 161 2.14 23.21 16.01
N GLU A 162 1.16 22.92 15.15
CA GLU A 162 -0.20 23.50 15.23
C GLU A 162 -0.90 23.13 16.55
N THR A 163 -0.71 21.90 17.04
CA THR A 163 -1.25 21.49 18.35
C THR A 163 -0.57 22.23 19.50
N GLU A 164 0.75 22.43 19.43
CA GLU A 164 1.49 23.22 20.43
C GLU A 164 1.07 24.69 20.40
N TYR A 165 0.94 25.30 19.22
CA TYR A 165 0.43 26.66 19.05
C TYR A 165 -0.98 26.80 19.64
N SER A 166 -1.86 25.83 19.39
CA SER A 166 -3.21 25.81 19.96
C SER A 166 -3.18 25.72 21.48
N ARG A 167 -2.30 24.88 22.05
CA ARG A 167 -2.11 24.75 23.50
C ARG A 167 -1.62 26.05 24.12
N LEU A 168 -0.56 26.65 23.58
CA LEU A 168 0.00 27.92 24.05
C LEU A 168 -1.04 29.06 23.95
N THR A 169 -1.84 29.06 22.89
CA THR A 169 -2.91 30.05 22.71
C THR A 169 -3.96 29.91 23.80
N ASN A 170 -4.39 28.69 24.10
CA ASN A 170 -5.32 28.42 25.20
C ASN A 170 -4.75 28.85 26.55
N GLU A 171 -3.51 28.46 26.88
CA GLU A 171 -2.80 28.90 28.09
C GLU A 171 -2.73 30.43 28.18
N MET A 172 -2.42 31.12 27.07
CA MET A 172 -2.40 32.59 27.04
C MET A 172 -3.79 33.19 27.29
N THR A 173 -4.86 32.58 26.78
CA THR A 173 -6.23 33.05 27.05
C THR A 173 -6.64 32.82 28.50
N GLU A 174 -6.24 31.70 29.11
CA GLU A 174 -6.45 31.40 30.54
C GLU A 174 -5.68 32.40 31.41
N MET A 175 -4.38 32.61 31.15
CA MET A 175 -3.56 33.60 31.86
C MET A 175 -4.12 35.02 31.74
N ARG A 176 -4.71 35.38 30.59
CA ARG A 176 -5.41 36.66 30.43
C ARG A 176 -6.68 36.74 31.27
N ARG A 177 -7.44 35.65 31.38
CA ARG A 177 -8.61 35.55 32.25
C ARG A 177 -8.22 35.69 33.72
N ASP A 178 -7.22 34.93 34.17
CA ASP A 178 -6.70 34.97 35.54
C ASP A 178 -6.19 36.36 35.89
N ARG A 179 -5.46 37.01 34.97
CA ARG A 179 -5.02 38.40 35.17
C ARG A 179 -6.19 39.36 35.33
N LYS A 180 -7.27 39.19 34.56
CA LYS A 180 -8.48 40.03 34.66
C LYS A 180 -9.23 39.77 35.97
N GLU A 181 -9.35 38.51 36.39
CA GLU A 181 -9.95 38.15 37.67
C GLU A 181 -9.13 38.67 38.85
N ALA A 182 -7.82 38.50 38.83
CA ALA A 182 -6.91 39.03 39.86
C ALA A 182 -7.00 40.56 39.93
N ALA A 183 -7.06 41.25 38.79
CA ALA A 183 -7.27 42.69 38.74
C ALA A 183 -8.63 43.11 39.31
N ALA A 184 -9.70 42.35 39.03
CA ALA A 184 -11.02 42.59 39.61
C ALA A 184 -11.02 42.40 41.13
N ARG A 185 -10.42 41.31 41.63
CA ARG A 185 -10.25 41.04 43.07
C ARG A 185 -9.40 42.13 43.74
N TYR A 186 -8.31 42.57 43.11
CA TYR A 186 -7.48 43.67 43.62
C TYR A 186 -8.29 44.97 43.73
N ASN A 187 -9.08 45.30 42.70
CA ASN A 187 -9.94 46.48 42.72
C ASN A 187 -11.01 46.36 43.81
N GLU A 188 -11.64 45.20 43.97
CA GLU A 188 -12.62 44.95 45.02
C GLU A 188 -12.01 45.12 46.42
N VAL A 189 -10.86 44.49 46.70
CA VAL A 189 -10.14 44.65 47.96
C VAL A 189 -9.69 46.11 48.17
N SER A 190 -9.25 46.80 47.11
CA SER A 190 -8.91 48.22 47.19
C SER A 190 -10.14 49.07 47.54
N THR A 191 -11.31 48.81 46.94
CA THR A 191 -12.55 49.49 47.29
C THR A 191 -12.97 49.20 48.73
N GLN A 192 -12.89 47.95 49.19
CA GLN A 192 -13.16 47.56 50.58
C GLN A 192 -12.18 48.22 51.55
N LEU A 193 -10.89 48.32 51.19
CA LEU A 193 -9.89 49.01 52.00
C LEU A 193 -10.22 50.50 52.10
N THR A 194 -10.61 51.15 51.02
CA THR A 194 -11.01 52.57 51.04
C THR A 194 -12.29 52.80 51.84
N SER A 195 -13.29 51.92 51.76
CA SER A 195 -14.51 52.03 52.58
C SER A 195 -14.22 51.76 54.06
N ALA A 196 -13.43 50.74 54.39
CA ALA A 196 -12.99 50.49 55.76
C ALA A 196 -12.16 51.66 56.32
N GLN A 197 -11.33 52.31 55.49
CA GLN A 197 -10.62 53.52 55.89
C GLN A 197 -11.55 54.71 56.15
N THR A 198 -12.62 54.90 55.36
CA THR A 198 -13.59 55.98 55.61
C THR A 198 -14.44 55.71 56.85
N GLU A 199 -14.85 54.47 57.07
CA GLU A 199 -15.49 54.01 58.30
C GLU A 199 -14.59 54.18 59.52
N LEU A 200 -13.33 53.74 59.44
CA LEU A 200 -12.37 53.94 60.52
C LEU A 200 -12.14 55.42 60.82
N LYS A 201 -12.09 56.29 59.79
CA LYS A 201 -12.00 57.74 59.98
C LYS A 201 -13.25 58.31 60.63
N SER A 202 -14.44 57.85 60.26
CA SER A 202 -15.70 58.32 60.86
C SER A 202 -15.84 57.82 62.30
N GLU A 203 -15.47 56.58 62.60
CA GLU A 203 -15.38 56.05 63.97
C GLU A 203 -14.32 56.76 64.80
N LYS A 204 -13.15 57.10 64.23
CA LYS A 204 -12.17 57.96 64.92
C LYS A 204 -12.73 59.35 65.21
N ARG A 205 -13.50 59.95 64.30
CA ARG A 205 -14.20 61.23 64.54
C ARG A 205 -15.25 61.09 65.63
N ARG A 206 -16.10 60.04 65.59
CA ARG A 206 -17.10 59.73 66.62
C ARG A 206 -16.45 59.50 67.98
N ASN A 207 -15.35 58.74 68.04
CA ASN A 207 -14.58 58.57 69.27
C ASN A 207 -13.99 59.89 69.77
N GLY A 208 -13.47 60.75 68.88
CA GLY A 208 -13.03 62.09 69.25
C GLY A 208 -14.17 62.96 69.78
N GLU A 209 -15.35 62.93 69.16
CA GLU A 209 -16.55 63.62 69.64
C GLU A 209 -17.05 63.06 70.98
N LEU A 210 -17.02 61.73 71.17
CA LEU A 210 -17.36 61.08 72.43
C LEU A 210 -16.35 61.43 73.52
N GLN A 211 -15.05 61.46 73.21
CA GLN A 211 -14.01 61.93 74.12
C GLN A 211 -14.24 63.39 74.50
N GLN A 212 -14.57 64.27 73.55
CA GLN A 212 -14.93 65.66 73.84
C GLN A 212 -16.20 65.76 74.70
N LYS A 213 -17.22 64.92 74.46
CA LYS A 213 -18.41 64.85 75.32
C LYS A 213 -18.06 64.35 76.72
N LEU A 214 -17.16 63.38 76.84
CA LEU A 214 -16.64 62.88 78.10
C LEU A 214 -15.90 64.00 78.84
N GLU A 215 -15.05 64.74 78.15
CA GLU A 215 -14.31 65.87 78.71
C GLU A 215 -15.24 67.03 79.09
N LYS A 216 -16.29 67.29 78.30
CA LYS A 216 -17.36 68.22 78.67
C LYS A 216 -18.15 67.75 79.88
N LEU A 217 -18.51 66.47 79.97
CA LEU A 217 -19.19 65.92 81.14
C LEU A 217 -18.27 65.91 82.37
N ILE A 218 -16.97 65.67 82.19
CA ILE A 218 -15.97 65.82 83.24
C ILE A 218 -15.87 67.28 83.67
N SER A 219 -15.89 68.24 82.73
CA SER A 219 -15.87 69.67 83.04
C SER A 219 -17.19 70.16 83.65
N GLU A 220 -18.33 69.63 83.21
CA GLU A 220 -19.64 69.94 83.80
C GLU A 220 -19.78 69.29 85.17
N LEU A 221 -19.23 68.09 85.38
CA LEU A 221 -19.10 67.47 86.70
C LEU A 221 -18.13 68.26 87.57
N SER A 222 -17.01 68.75 87.05
CA SER A 222 -16.09 69.59 87.83
C SER A 222 -16.70 70.96 88.13
N ASP A 223 -17.46 71.55 87.21
CA ASP A 223 -18.17 72.82 87.40
C ASP A 223 -19.39 72.63 88.33
N ALA A 224 -20.06 71.48 88.27
CA ALA A 224 -21.11 71.11 89.22
C ALA A 224 -20.52 70.82 90.61
N GLN A 225 -19.35 70.16 90.67
CA GLN A 225 -18.58 70.00 91.90
C GLN A 225 -18.10 71.35 92.42
N GLU A 226 -17.63 72.27 91.57
CA GLU A 226 -17.22 73.62 91.96
C GLU A 226 -18.44 74.48 92.31
N LYS A 227 -19.60 74.29 91.68
CA LYS A 227 -20.87 74.90 92.12
C LYS A 227 -21.31 74.34 93.45
N ILE A 228 -21.19 73.04 93.70
CA ILE A 228 -21.42 72.43 95.02
C ILE A 228 -20.43 73.02 96.03
N GLU A 229 -19.18 73.26 95.66
CA GLU A 229 -18.16 73.88 96.50
C GLU A 229 -18.40 75.39 96.72
N ARG A 230 -19.02 76.08 95.75
CA ARG A 230 -19.44 77.48 95.88
C ARG A 230 -20.76 77.63 96.63
N TYR A 231 -21.68 76.68 96.51
CA TYR A 231 -22.88 76.60 97.35
C TYR A 231 -22.51 76.17 98.78
N SER A 232 -21.51 75.32 98.98
CA SER A 232 -20.97 75.00 100.32
C SER A 232 -20.17 76.15 100.93
N ARG A 233 -19.49 76.97 100.11
CA ARG A 233 -18.86 78.24 100.58
C ARG A 233 -19.85 79.40 100.78
N LYS A 234 -20.99 79.42 100.10
CA LYS A 234 -21.99 80.50 100.20
C LYS A 234 -23.10 80.23 101.23
N ASN A 235 -23.24 78.99 101.70
CA ASN A 235 -24.11 78.56 102.82
C ASN A 235 -23.30 78.02 104.02
N ALA A 236 -22.17 78.63 104.37
CA ALA A 236 -21.46 78.38 105.63
C ALA A 236 -21.94 79.34 106.74
N GLY A 237 -23.27 79.45 106.91
CA GLY A 237 -23.86 80.41 107.83
C GLY A 237 -25.38 80.41 107.89
N ALA A 238 -26.03 79.25 107.84
CA ALA A 238 -27.40 79.06 108.32
C ALA A 238 -27.69 77.55 108.40
N SER A 239 -27.79 77.09 109.64
CA SER A 239 -28.23 75.79 110.09
C SER A 239 -29.62 75.40 109.59
N ASP A 240 -29.79 74.08 109.47
CA ASP A 240 -31.04 73.33 109.69
C ASP A 240 -32.29 73.78 108.93
N SER A 241 -32.66 72.98 107.93
CA SER A 241 -34.08 72.81 107.61
C SER A 241 -34.44 71.39 107.16
N PRO A 242 -35.67 70.95 107.47
CA PRO A 242 -36.02 69.56 107.74
C PRO A 242 -36.77 68.93 106.55
N GLU A 243 -36.29 69.13 105.33
CA GLU A 243 -36.92 68.55 104.12
C GLU A 243 -36.24 67.24 103.66
N LEU A 244 -35.01 66.98 104.13
CA LEU A 244 -34.28 65.73 103.86
C LEU A 244 -34.90 64.51 104.56
N ALA A 245 -35.58 64.70 105.70
CA ALA A 245 -36.24 63.61 106.42
C ALA A 245 -37.57 63.17 105.76
N GLU A 246 -38.23 64.05 105.02
CA GLU A 246 -39.48 63.74 104.30
C GLU A 246 -39.15 63.01 102.98
N ILE A 247 -38.11 63.46 102.27
CA ILE A 247 -37.58 62.79 101.08
C ILE A 247 -36.97 61.41 101.41
N GLU A 248 -36.32 61.24 102.56
CA GLU A 248 -35.85 59.92 102.99
C GLU A 248 -36.99 58.98 103.38
N ARG A 249 -38.09 59.49 103.95
CA ARG A 249 -39.29 58.68 104.25
C ARG A 249 -40.05 58.29 102.98
N GLU A 250 -40.21 59.20 102.03
CA GLU A 250 -40.83 58.90 100.73
C GLU A 250 -39.98 57.92 99.92
N ASN A 251 -38.64 58.06 99.93
CA ASN A 251 -37.74 57.08 99.30
C ASN A 251 -37.74 55.72 100.01
N ALA A 252 -37.88 55.68 101.34
CA ALA A 252 -38.03 54.42 102.07
C ALA A 252 -39.36 53.73 101.74
N ALA A 253 -40.46 54.49 101.62
CA ALA A 253 -41.77 53.97 101.20
C ALA A 253 -41.76 53.47 99.75
N LEU A 254 -41.17 54.23 98.81
CA LEU A 254 -41.02 53.83 97.41
C LEU A 254 -40.14 52.59 97.24
N ARG A 255 -39.06 52.46 98.01
CA ARG A 255 -38.23 51.25 98.02
C ARG A 255 -38.99 50.04 98.57
N GLU A 256 -39.85 50.25 99.55
CA GLU A 256 -40.71 49.19 100.10
C GLU A 256 -41.75 48.73 99.07
N GLU A 257 -42.41 49.66 98.37
CA GLU A 257 -43.35 49.35 97.30
C GLU A 257 -42.67 48.66 96.11
N MET A 258 -41.50 49.13 95.68
CA MET A 258 -40.72 48.46 94.62
C MET A 258 -40.31 47.05 95.03
N ALA A 259 -39.92 46.84 96.28
CA ALA A 259 -39.58 45.50 96.78
C ALA A 259 -40.80 44.56 96.83
N VAL A 260 -41.99 45.07 97.18
CA VAL A 260 -43.25 44.28 97.14
C VAL A 260 -43.67 43.98 95.69
N LEU A 261 -43.57 44.96 94.79
CA LEU A 261 -43.92 44.77 93.38
C LEU A 261 -42.97 43.78 92.70
N ALA A 262 -41.65 43.91 92.95
CA ALA A 262 -40.66 42.96 92.46
C ALA A 262 -40.89 41.55 93.01
N ALA A 263 -41.24 41.42 94.29
CA ALA A 263 -41.58 40.12 94.87
C ALA A 263 -42.83 39.49 94.21
N ARG A 264 -43.87 40.28 93.97
CA ARG A 264 -45.07 39.82 93.25
C ARG A 264 -44.77 39.43 91.80
N MET A 265 -43.94 40.20 91.11
CA MET A 265 -43.59 39.93 89.71
C MET A 265 -42.78 38.63 89.61
N VAL A 266 -41.83 38.41 90.52
CA VAL A 266 -41.02 37.19 90.59
C VAL A 266 -41.85 35.96 91.01
N ALA A 267 -42.79 36.12 91.95
CA ALA A 267 -43.73 35.06 92.33
C ALA A 267 -44.66 34.67 91.17
N ALA A 268 -45.23 35.66 90.46
CA ALA A 268 -46.10 35.43 89.31
C ALA A 268 -45.34 34.81 88.12
N THR A 269 -44.06 35.13 87.92
CA THR A 269 -43.22 34.45 86.92
C THR A 269 -42.91 33.02 87.32
N ALA A 270 -42.64 32.75 88.60
CA ALA A 270 -42.41 31.39 89.08
C ALA A 270 -43.66 30.50 88.93
N GLU A 271 -44.86 31.03 89.22
CA GLU A 271 -46.13 30.32 89.02
C GLU A 271 -46.38 30.02 87.53
N LYS A 272 -46.05 30.96 86.64
CA LYS A 272 -46.22 30.80 85.19
C LYS A 272 -45.20 29.84 84.56
N GLU A 273 -44.00 29.72 85.13
CA GLU A 273 -42.93 28.81 84.69
C GLU A 273 -43.10 27.38 85.23
N GLY A 274 -43.91 27.17 86.27
CA GLY A 274 -44.19 25.86 86.85
C GLY A 274 -43.05 25.31 87.73
N PRO A 275 -43.14 24.05 88.20
CA PRO A 275 -42.27 23.51 89.26
C PRO A 275 -40.78 23.38 88.90
N GLU A 276 -40.41 23.54 87.63
CA GLU A 276 -39.02 23.50 87.13
C GLU A 276 -38.40 24.90 86.96
N SER A 277 -39.03 25.96 87.49
CA SER A 277 -38.47 27.30 87.41
C SER A 277 -37.12 27.42 88.16
N PRO A 278 -36.07 27.96 87.53
CA PRO A 278 -34.78 28.24 88.19
C PRO A 278 -34.92 29.17 89.41
N ILE A 279 -36.00 29.94 89.49
CA ILE A 279 -36.30 30.88 90.57
C ILE A 279 -36.41 30.16 91.92
N HIS A 280 -36.97 28.94 91.97
CA HIS A 280 -37.08 28.17 93.23
C HIS A 280 -35.69 27.84 93.81
N SER A 281 -34.76 27.40 92.96
CA SER A 281 -33.38 27.08 93.38
C SER A 281 -32.63 28.32 93.90
N ILE A 282 -32.90 29.49 93.32
CA ILE A 282 -32.29 30.77 93.70
C ILE A 282 -32.87 31.26 95.04
N LEU A 283 -34.18 31.08 95.27
CA LEU A 283 -34.83 31.41 96.53
C LEU A 283 -34.32 30.53 97.69
N GLU A 284 -34.11 29.23 97.47
CA GLU A 284 -33.52 28.32 98.45
C GLU A 284 -32.05 28.66 98.76
N ALA A 285 -31.27 29.05 97.76
CA ALA A 285 -29.90 29.49 97.94
C ALA A 285 -29.81 30.82 98.72
N ALA A 286 -30.72 31.77 98.42
CA ALA A 286 -30.81 33.05 99.11
C ALA A 286 -31.13 32.89 100.61
N GLU A 287 -31.99 31.94 100.99
CA GLU A 287 -32.28 31.66 102.41
C GLU A 287 -31.09 31.15 103.20
N LYS A 288 -30.29 30.26 102.60
CA LYS A 288 -29.08 29.76 103.27
C LYS A 288 -28.08 30.89 103.54
N SER A 289 -28.11 31.95 102.72
CA SER A 289 -27.31 33.15 102.96
C SER A 289 -27.93 34.16 103.93
N ASP A 290 -29.25 34.15 104.13
CA ASP A 290 -29.98 35.11 104.98
C ASP A 290 -30.16 34.65 106.43
N ALA A 291 -30.01 33.34 106.70
CA ALA A 291 -30.09 32.76 108.05
C ALA A 291 -29.04 33.30 109.05
N GLY A 292 -28.04 34.08 108.60
CA GLY A 292 -26.99 34.68 109.44
C GLY A 292 -27.07 36.20 109.65
N LYS A 293 -28.00 36.93 109.02
CA LYS A 293 -27.98 38.42 109.01
C LYS A 293 -29.23 39.11 109.58
N ASP A 294 -30.09 38.37 110.28
CA ASP A 294 -31.44 38.82 110.61
C ASP A 294 -31.58 39.62 111.94
N LYS A 295 -30.61 40.48 112.30
CA LYS A 295 -30.72 41.30 113.53
C LYS A 295 -30.33 42.78 113.45
N LYS A 296 -30.05 43.34 112.26
CA LYS A 296 -29.64 44.77 112.17
C LYS A 296 -30.39 45.67 111.20
N SER A 297 -31.35 45.17 110.41
CA SER A 297 -32.28 46.03 109.67
C SER A 297 -33.67 45.40 109.66
N GLY A 298 -34.67 46.07 110.21
CA GLY A 298 -36.05 45.58 110.33
C GLY A 298 -36.84 45.42 109.01
N SER A 299 -36.17 45.31 107.87
CA SER A 299 -36.79 45.15 106.54
C SER A 299 -36.70 43.70 106.07
N LYS A 300 -37.84 43.03 105.86
CA LYS A 300 -37.91 41.65 105.32
C LYS A 300 -37.20 41.57 103.96
N SER A 301 -36.29 40.62 103.80
CA SER A 301 -35.61 40.30 102.54
C SER A 301 -36.58 39.95 101.40
N LEU A 302 -36.20 40.27 100.16
CA LEU A 302 -37.01 40.03 98.95
C LEU A 302 -37.37 38.54 98.79
N ALA A 303 -36.41 37.64 99.07
CA ALA A 303 -36.63 36.19 98.99
C ALA A 303 -37.71 35.71 99.98
N ARG A 304 -37.73 36.30 101.18
CA ARG A 304 -38.74 36.00 102.21
C ARG A 304 -40.13 36.52 101.83
N ARG A 305 -40.20 37.69 101.19
CA ARG A 305 -41.46 38.27 100.67
C ARG A 305 -42.04 37.47 99.50
N ILE A 306 -41.19 36.91 98.64
CA ILE A 306 -41.62 36.07 97.52
C ILE A 306 -42.26 34.77 98.03
N ARG A 307 -41.74 34.18 99.12
CA ARG A 307 -42.35 32.98 99.72
C ARG A 307 -43.62 33.25 100.51
N ASP A 308 -43.75 34.39 101.20
CA ASP A 308 -45.02 34.79 101.84
C ASP A 308 -46.19 34.90 100.82
N LEU A 309 -45.89 34.89 99.50
CA LEU A 309 -46.85 34.97 98.38
C LEU A 309 -47.08 33.66 97.61
N GLN A 310 -46.28 32.60 97.85
CA GLN A 310 -46.39 31.26 97.23
C GLN A 310 -47.19 30.32 98.13
#